data_AF-A0AAE4FUE2-F1
#
_entry.id   AF-A0AAE4FUE2-F1
#
_cell.length_a   1.000
_cell.length_b   1.000
_cell.length_c   1.000
_cell.angle_alpha   90.00
_cell.angle_beta   90.00
_cell.angle_gamma   90.00
#
_symmetry.space_group_name_H-M   'P 1'
#
loop_
_entity.id
_entity.type
_entity.pdbx_description
1 polymer ?
#
loop_
_entity_poly.entity_id
_entity_poly.type
_entity_poly.pdbx_seq_one_letter_code
_entity_poly.pdbx_strand_id
1 'polypeptide(L)'
;MLLSSADHTRDNILPPPEVNYQAQVQQLQALLAEMSQAVVPNGQRQAAQKLATELGLTLGGLGFTDATQLAWMIAQRLTETLTFTPQTLKELNHWGSKLKELTSPVPAAPPDQPEILLIDEDLDLAQALGRDAPHWEMQLVTVTTWADGLAYLADYRPSLVVINPHLAPDSQANSQLLSRLSQASPAIPTILFTDEDSWRARLAAIRLGSRVSLAKPVSGDQVWQAISDLLHRQENTQAHVLIVDDDPVAITILKRVLAPWGLDITAVQDPQKFWQALEATIPDLVILDVQMPGINGIELCQMVRSDPRWGRLPIVFFTASTEPDLVTRLFAAGADDFVSKPIIGPELVTRILNRLERTRLLRSLAETDPLTGIFNRRKAQEMLEKFIGLAQAETQPLSLVMLDLDHFKQVNDRYGHSSGDQVLVATARLLRQSLRPEDVVARWGGEEFLIGMYGLGAETAVARLEFVLEKLRTRQFTSEQGEIFQVSFSAGVAEFPHQGQDLMSLYRTADETLYAAKANGRNQVLAANV
;
A
#
# COMPACT_ATOMS: atom_id res chain seq x y z
N MET A 1 5.49 4.20 50.49
CA MET A 1 4.63 3.11 50.98
C MET A 1 4.04 2.44 49.75
N LEU A 2 4.57 1.25 49.43
CA LEU A 2 4.03 0.16 48.61
C LEU A 2 3.27 0.48 47.31
N LEU A 3 4.00 0.35 46.19
CA LEU A 3 3.49 -0.19 44.93
C LEU A 3 3.09 -1.67 45.17
N SER A 4 1.86 -2.04 44.82
CA SER A 4 1.40 -3.44 44.77
C SER A 4 0.84 -3.72 43.38
N SER A 5 1.57 -4.60 42.69
CA SER A 5 1.25 -5.30 41.45
C SER A 5 -0.10 -6.02 41.50
N ALA A 6 -0.91 -5.84 40.46
CA ALA A 6 -1.96 -6.78 40.08
C ALA A 6 -1.62 -7.29 38.68
N ASP A 7 -1.01 -8.48 38.67
CA ASP A 7 -0.86 -9.35 37.50
C ASP A 7 -2.25 -9.64 36.90
N HIS A 8 -2.48 -9.14 35.69
CA HIS A 8 -3.38 -9.81 34.76
C HIS A 8 -2.53 -10.63 33.81
N THR A 9 -2.45 -11.92 34.14
CA THR A 9 -2.02 -13.02 33.29
C THR A 9 -2.60 -12.86 31.90
N ARG A 10 -1.77 -12.36 30.96
CA ARG A 10 -1.94 -12.64 29.53
C ARG A 10 -1.79 -14.14 29.38
N ASP A 11 -2.91 -14.85 29.30
CA ASP A 11 -2.91 -16.22 28.81
C ASP A 11 -2.25 -16.20 27.44
N ASN A 12 -1.04 -16.75 27.44
CA ASN A 12 -0.20 -16.95 26.28
C ASN A 12 -0.86 -18.06 25.46
N ILE A 13 -1.95 -17.71 24.75
CA ILE A 13 -2.54 -18.56 23.72
C ILE A 13 -1.48 -18.62 22.63
N LEU A 14 -0.68 -19.69 22.69
CA LEU A 14 0.20 -20.10 21.61
C LEU A 14 -0.58 -19.97 20.29
N PRO A 15 -0.05 -19.26 19.28
CA PRO A 15 -0.68 -19.25 17.98
C PRO A 15 -0.88 -20.70 17.53
N PRO A 16 -2.00 -21.01 16.84
CA PRO A 16 -2.20 -22.34 16.29
C PRO A 16 -0.95 -22.73 15.48
N PRO A 17 -0.53 -24.01 15.49
CA PRO A 17 0.72 -24.42 14.85
C PRO A 17 0.72 -23.91 13.41
N GLU A 18 1.67 -23.02 13.11
CA GLU A 18 1.91 -22.54 11.75
C GLU A 18 1.98 -23.78 10.85
N VAL A 19 1.17 -23.82 9.80
CA VAL A 19 1.34 -24.83 8.75
C VAL A 19 2.69 -24.53 8.10
N ASN A 20 3.74 -25.16 8.62
CA ASN A 20 5.10 -24.94 8.18
C ASN A 20 5.35 -25.72 6.89
N TYR A 21 4.82 -25.21 5.77
CA TYR A 21 5.01 -25.85 4.47
C TYR A 21 6.51 -25.98 4.14
N GLN A 22 7.38 -25.11 4.66
CA GLN A 22 8.82 -25.22 4.42
C GLN A 22 9.40 -26.46 5.10
N ALA A 23 8.99 -26.74 6.33
CA ALA A 23 9.32 -28.00 7.01
C ALA A 23 8.71 -29.20 6.26
N GLN A 24 7.48 -29.08 5.75
CA GLN A 24 6.86 -30.13 4.94
C GLN A 24 7.59 -30.36 3.60
N VAL A 25 8.02 -29.31 2.90
CA VAL A 25 8.83 -29.41 1.66
C VAL A 25 10.19 -30.04 1.96
N GLN A 26 10.85 -29.64 3.05
CA GLN A 26 12.11 -30.28 3.50
C GLN A 26 11.90 -31.75 3.85
N GLN A 27 10.81 -32.09 4.55
CA GLN A 27 10.48 -33.45 4.92
C GLN A 27 10.15 -34.29 3.68
N LEU A 28 9.43 -33.74 2.70
CA LEU A 28 9.18 -34.42 1.43
C LEU A 28 10.49 -34.66 0.68
N GLN A 29 11.38 -33.66 0.62
CA GLN A 29 12.69 -33.81 -0.02
C GLN A 29 13.52 -34.90 0.66
N ALA A 30 13.53 -34.96 1.99
CA ALA A 30 14.24 -35.99 2.75
C ALA A 30 13.68 -37.38 2.44
N LEU A 31 12.36 -37.55 2.43
CA LEU A 31 11.70 -38.81 2.08
C LEU A 31 12.05 -39.25 0.65
N LEU A 32 12.05 -38.34 -0.32
CA LEU A 32 12.42 -38.65 -1.71
C LEU A 32 13.91 -39.00 -1.86
N ALA A 33 14.79 -38.40 -1.05
CA ALA A 33 16.21 -38.70 -1.04
C ALA A 33 16.53 -40.06 -0.40
N GLU A 34 15.77 -40.47 0.61
CA GLU A 34 15.89 -41.78 1.26
C GLU A 34 15.43 -42.94 0.37
N MET A 35 14.60 -42.67 -0.64
CA MET A 35 14.18 -43.64 -1.66
C MET A 35 15.36 -44.00 -2.57
N SER A 36 16.22 -44.90 -2.09
CA SER A 36 17.46 -45.33 -2.74
C SER A 36 17.37 -46.71 -3.39
N GLN A 37 16.27 -47.44 -3.19
CA GLN A 37 16.09 -48.82 -3.64
C GLN A 37 15.02 -48.94 -4.73
N ALA A 38 15.18 -49.92 -5.62
CA ALA A 38 14.20 -50.21 -6.69
C ALA A 38 12.82 -50.63 -6.13
N VAL A 39 12.80 -51.21 -4.92
CA VAL A 39 11.60 -51.53 -4.16
C VAL A 39 11.53 -50.60 -2.96
N VAL A 40 10.63 -49.62 -3.00
CA VAL A 40 10.47 -48.65 -1.91
C VAL A 40 9.44 -49.20 -0.90
N PRO A 41 9.76 -49.20 0.40
CA PRO A 41 8.80 -49.60 1.44
C PRO A 41 7.47 -48.85 1.32
N ASN A 42 6.37 -49.60 1.42
CA ASN A 42 5.01 -49.07 1.22
C ASN A 42 4.70 -47.88 2.15
N GLY A 43 5.20 -47.91 3.39
CA GLY A 43 5.03 -46.83 4.37
C GLY A 43 5.74 -45.52 3.99
N GLN A 44 6.98 -45.58 3.47
CA GLN A 44 7.70 -44.38 3.01
C GLN A 44 7.01 -43.75 1.80
N ARG A 45 6.56 -44.58 0.85
CA ARG A 45 5.83 -44.11 -0.34
C ARG A 45 4.50 -43.45 0.04
N GLN A 46 3.71 -44.06 0.92
CA GLN A 46 2.44 -43.49 1.38
C GLN A 46 2.64 -42.18 2.15
N ALA A 47 3.67 -42.09 2.99
CA ALA A 47 4.01 -40.86 3.70
C ALA A 47 4.39 -39.72 2.75
N ALA A 48 5.25 -39.99 1.77
CA ALA A 48 5.64 -39.01 0.75
C ALA A 48 4.45 -38.58 -0.12
N GLN A 49 3.58 -39.52 -0.50
CA GLN A 49 2.36 -39.23 -1.28
C GLN A 49 1.40 -38.32 -0.53
N LYS A 50 1.11 -38.63 0.74
CA LYS A 50 0.22 -37.83 1.59
C LYS A 50 0.76 -36.41 1.74
N LEU A 51 2.05 -36.29 2.05
CA LEU A 51 2.71 -35.00 2.23
C LEU A 51 2.74 -34.18 0.93
N ALA A 52 2.98 -34.81 -0.22
CA ALA A 52 2.91 -34.15 -1.53
C ALA A 52 1.50 -33.65 -1.87
N THR A 53 0.46 -34.38 -1.47
CA THR A 53 -0.94 -33.98 -1.67
C THR A 53 -1.32 -32.79 -0.78
N GLU A 54 -0.93 -32.84 0.51
CA GLU A 54 -1.11 -31.72 1.45
C GLU A 54 -0.36 -30.47 0.99
N LEU A 55 0.87 -30.64 0.48
CA LEU A 55 1.65 -29.56 -0.11
C LEU A 55 0.99 -29.02 -1.39
N GLY A 56 0.43 -29.85 -2.26
CA GLY A 56 -0.30 -29.40 -3.45
C GLY A 56 -1.47 -28.48 -3.09
N LEU A 57 -2.23 -28.82 -2.05
CA LEU A 57 -3.32 -27.98 -1.54
C LEU A 57 -2.79 -26.68 -0.91
N THR A 58 -1.77 -26.79 -0.05
CA THR A 58 -1.21 -25.67 0.70
C THR A 58 -0.50 -24.67 -0.23
N LEU A 59 0.36 -25.15 -1.12
CA LEU A 59 1.10 -24.33 -2.09
C LEU A 59 0.17 -23.69 -3.12
N GLY A 60 -0.90 -24.40 -3.50
CA GLY A 60 -1.95 -23.86 -4.37
C GLY A 60 -2.66 -22.68 -3.72
N GLY A 61 -3.02 -22.83 -2.44
CA GLY A 61 -3.55 -21.75 -1.61
C GLY A 61 -2.62 -20.53 -1.55
N LEU A 62 -1.31 -20.76 -1.55
CA LEU A 62 -0.28 -19.73 -1.47
C LEU A 62 0.15 -19.14 -2.83
N GLY A 63 -0.42 -19.62 -3.93
CA GLY A 63 -0.14 -19.05 -5.25
C GLY A 63 1.15 -19.53 -5.91
N PHE A 64 1.83 -20.53 -5.37
CA PHE A 64 3.00 -21.13 -6.03
C PHE A 64 2.52 -22.09 -7.14
N THR A 65 2.10 -21.57 -8.29
CA THR A 65 1.51 -22.37 -9.39
C THR A 65 2.43 -23.51 -9.82
N ASP A 66 3.71 -23.22 -10.06
CA ASP A 66 4.68 -24.21 -10.54
C ASP A 66 5.02 -25.23 -9.45
N ALA A 67 5.14 -24.77 -8.19
CA ALA A 67 5.38 -25.65 -7.06
C ALA A 67 4.18 -26.56 -6.78
N THR A 68 2.96 -26.05 -6.98
CA THR A 68 1.71 -26.80 -6.85
C THR A 68 1.62 -27.91 -7.89
N GLN A 69 1.90 -27.58 -9.16
CA GLN A 69 1.96 -28.58 -10.23
C GLN A 69 3.00 -29.65 -9.91
N LEU A 70 4.20 -29.26 -9.48
CA LEU A 70 5.25 -30.19 -9.08
C LEU A 70 4.82 -31.10 -7.91
N ALA A 71 4.17 -30.56 -6.89
CA ALA A 71 3.67 -31.33 -5.76
C ALA A 71 2.61 -32.37 -6.20
N TRP A 72 1.69 -31.98 -7.08
CA TRP A 72 0.71 -32.91 -7.68
C TRP A 72 1.36 -33.98 -8.56
N MET A 73 2.35 -33.62 -9.37
CA MET A 73 3.11 -34.57 -10.19
C MET A 73 3.85 -35.60 -9.32
N ILE A 74 4.46 -35.16 -8.22
CA ILE A 74 5.10 -36.06 -7.23
C ILE A 74 4.05 -37.01 -6.63
N ALA A 75 2.91 -36.49 -6.16
CA ALA A 75 1.85 -37.30 -5.56
C ALA A 75 1.30 -38.36 -6.54
N GLN A 76 1.03 -37.95 -7.79
CA GLN A 76 0.55 -38.84 -8.84
C GLN A 76 1.57 -39.95 -9.15
N ARG A 77 2.85 -39.58 -9.31
CA ARG A 77 3.92 -40.52 -9.64
C ARG A 77 4.12 -41.58 -8.55
N LEU A 78 3.98 -41.18 -7.29
CA LEU A 78 4.02 -42.08 -6.13
C LEU A 78 2.77 -42.98 -6.02
N THR A 79 1.66 -42.61 -6.66
CA THR A 79 0.42 -43.39 -6.70
C THR A 79 0.48 -44.49 -7.76
N GLU A 80 0.99 -44.17 -8.95
CA GLU A 80 0.96 -45.06 -10.12
C GLU A 80 1.99 -46.19 -10.09
N THR A 81 3.06 -46.06 -9.29
CA THR A 81 4.25 -46.91 -9.42
C THR A 81 4.56 -47.67 -8.13
N LEU A 82 4.59 -49.01 -8.19
CA LEU A 82 4.97 -49.89 -7.08
C LEU A 82 6.47 -50.23 -7.05
N THR A 83 7.14 -50.17 -8.20
CA THR A 83 8.59 -50.42 -8.37
C THR A 83 9.21 -49.30 -9.19
N PHE A 84 10.18 -48.60 -8.63
CA PHE A 84 10.78 -47.42 -9.27
C PHE A 84 12.07 -47.79 -9.99
N THR A 85 12.22 -47.29 -11.23
CA THR A 85 13.51 -47.38 -11.92
C THR A 85 14.49 -46.35 -11.34
N PRO A 86 15.81 -46.56 -11.46
CA PRO A 86 16.80 -45.56 -11.06
C PRO A 86 16.60 -44.19 -11.72
N GLN A 87 16.03 -44.16 -12.93
CA GLN A 87 15.72 -42.93 -13.65
C GLN A 87 14.52 -42.20 -13.02
N THR A 88 13.48 -42.93 -12.64
CA THR A 88 12.30 -42.36 -11.96
C THR A 88 12.66 -41.81 -10.58
N LEU A 89 13.58 -42.47 -9.84
CA LEU A 89 14.07 -41.97 -8.56
C LEU A 89 14.89 -40.68 -8.70
N LYS A 90 15.69 -40.56 -9.76
CA LYS A 90 16.40 -39.30 -10.09
C LYS A 90 15.43 -38.17 -10.45
N GLU A 91 14.39 -38.48 -11.22
CA GLU A 91 13.35 -37.52 -11.61
C GLU A 91 12.59 -37.00 -10.38
N LEU A 92 12.14 -37.88 -9.49
CA LEU A 92 11.48 -37.50 -8.23
C LEU A 92 12.37 -36.62 -7.34
N ASN A 93 13.65 -36.96 -7.20
CA ASN A 93 14.61 -36.14 -6.44
C ASN A 93 14.85 -34.76 -7.07
N HIS A 94 14.89 -34.70 -8.41
CA HIS A 94 14.99 -33.43 -9.12
C HIS A 94 13.75 -32.56 -8.89
N TRP A 95 12.55 -33.12 -9.01
CA TRP A 95 11.30 -32.40 -8.72
C TRP A 95 11.21 -31.93 -7.27
N GLY A 96 11.61 -32.76 -6.30
CA GLY A 96 11.67 -32.38 -4.89
C GLY A 96 12.65 -31.22 -4.63
N SER A 97 13.78 -31.19 -5.34
CA SER A 97 14.76 -30.09 -5.23
C SER A 97 14.24 -28.79 -5.86
N LYS A 98 13.61 -28.89 -7.04
CA LYS A 98 12.98 -27.75 -7.71
C LYS A 98 11.78 -27.21 -6.93
N LEU A 99 11.02 -28.09 -6.27
CA LEU A 99 9.95 -27.71 -5.35
C LEU A 99 10.48 -26.84 -4.20
N LYS A 100 11.62 -27.22 -3.61
CA LYS A 100 12.29 -26.41 -2.57
C LYS A 100 12.78 -25.07 -3.09
N GLU A 101 13.36 -25.03 -4.28
CA GLU A 101 13.79 -23.78 -4.92
C GLU A 101 12.61 -22.81 -5.12
N LEU A 102 11.51 -23.30 -5.72
CA LEU A 102 10.31 -22.52 -5.99
C LEU A 102 9.56 -22.07 -4.72
N THR A 103 9.83 -22.68 -3.58
CA THR A 103 9.18 -22.39 -2.29
C THR A 103 10.13 -21.74 -1.27
N SER A 104 11.38 -21.49 -1.68
CA SER A 104 12.37 -20.80 -0.84
C SER A 104 11.93 -19.36 -0.62
N PRO A 105 12.07 -18.82 0.60
CA PRO A 105 11.65 -17.46 0.90
C PRO A 105 12.46 -16.48 0.04
N VAL A 106 11.76 -15.52 -0.57
CA VAL A 106 12.40 -14.30 -1.06
C VAL A 106 12.91 -13.54 0.18
N PRO A 107 14.10 -12.92 0.13
CA PRO A 107 14.62 -12.12 1.25
C PRO A 107 13.59 -11.08 1.73
N ALA A 108 13.78 -10.67 2.99
CA ALA A 108 12.79 -10.04 3.88
C ALA A 108 12.03 -8.82 3.31
N ALA A 109 11.03 -8.37 4.09
CA ALA A 109 10.23 -7.17 3.85
C ALA A 109 11.10 -6.00 3.33
N PRO A 110 10.54 -5.14 2.45
CA PRO A 110 11.28 -3.99 1.95
C PRO A 110 11.80 -3.13 3.12
N PRO A 111 12.97 -2.50 2.97
CA PRO A 111 13.54 -1.65 4.02
C PRO A 111 12.57 -0.52 4.42
N ASP A 112 12.66 -0.05 5.68
CA ASP A 112 11.83 1.06 6.21
C ASP A 112 11.93 2.34 5.37
N GLN A 113 13.04 2.53 4.66
CA GLN A 113 13.22 3.58 3.66
C GLN A 113 13.25 2.93 2.26
N PRO A 114 12.44 3.40 1.28
CA PRO A 114 12.39 2.77 -0.02
C PRO A 114 13.74 2.78 -0.72
N GLU A 115 14.21 1.61 -1.13
CA GLU A 115 15.49 1.42 -1.79
C GLU A 115 15.28 1.15 -3.29
N ILE A 116 15.94 1.92 -4.14
CA ILE A 116 15.85 1.86 -5.59
C ILE A 116 17.14 1.28 -6.14
N LEU A 117 17.05 0.19 -6.91
CA LEU A 117 18.19 -0.36 -7.63
C LEU A 117 18.21 0.17 -9.07
N LEU A 118 19.24 0.92 -9.43
CA LEU A 118 19.53 1.35 -10.80
C LEU A 118 20.61 0.45 -11.42
N ILE A 119 20.26 -0.25 -12.50
CA ILE A 119 21.17 -1.05 -13.32
C ILE A 119 21.40 -0.28 -14.63
N ASP A 120 22.41 0.59 -14.64
CA ASP A 120 22.77 1.43 -15.80
C ASP A 120 24.27 1.80 -15.79
N GLU A 121 24.87 1.90 -16.97
CA GLU A 121 26.26 2.34 -17.17
C GLU A 121 26.42 3.86 -17.27
N ASP A 122 25.31 4.61 -17.41
CA ASP A 122 25.29 6.07 -17.48
C ASP A 122 25.59 6.71 -16.11
N LEU A 123 26.86 7.08 -15.91
CA LEU A 123 27.36 7.67 -14.67
C LEU A 123 26.81 9.08 -14.42
N ASP A 124 26.51 9.86 -15.46
CA ASP A 124 25.99 11.23 -15.32
C ASP A 124 24.55 11.18 -14.80
N LEU A 125 23.73 10.29 -15.37
CA LEU A 125 22.38 10.03 -14.88
C LEU A 125 22.40 9.49 -13.44
N ALA A 126 23.27 8.52 -13.15
CA ALA A 126 23.40 7.95 -11.80
C ALA A 126 23.78 9.02 -10.75
N GLN A 127 24.71 9.93 -11.08
CA GLN A 127 25.08 11.05 -10.21
C GLN A 127 23.94 12.06 -10.04
N ALA A 128 23.21 12.38 -11.12
CA ALA A 128 22.05 13.26 -11.04
C ALA A 128 20.99 12.68 -10.09
N LEU A 129 20.63 11.40 -10.28
CA LEU A 129 19.67 10.72 -9.41
C LEU A 129 20.16 10.64 -7.96
N GLY A 130 21.44 10.35 -7.74
CA GLY A 130 22.03 10.27 -6.40
C GLY A 130 22.00 11.59 -5.62
N ARG A 131 22.10 12.74 -6.30
CA ARG A 131 21.95 14.06 -5.65
C ARG A 131 20.53 14.32 -5.18
N ASP A 132 19.55 13.85 -5.93
CA ASP A 132 18.15 14.11 -5.66
C ASP A 132 17.53 13.09 -4.69
N ALA A 133 18.07 11.88 -4.60
CA ALA A 133 17.54 10.81 -3.74
C ALA A 133 17.19 11.23 -2.30
N PRO A 134 18.04 12.03 -1.58
CA PRO A 134 17.70 12.49 -0.23
C PRO A 134 16.48 13.42 -0.19
N HIS A 135 16.24 14.21 -1.24
CA HIS A 135 15.05 15.09 -1.35
C HIS A 135 13.75 14.29 -1.51
N TRP A 136 13.85 13.07 -2.04
CA TRP A 136 12.73 12.14 -2.18
C TRP A 136 12.61 11.18 -0.99
N GLU A 137 13.47 11.30 0.03
CA GLU A 137 13.53 10.39 1.18
C GLU A 137 13.74 8.92 0.78
N MET A 138 14.40 8.66 -0.34
CA MET A 138 14.68 7.31 -0.86
C MET A 138 16.18 7.02 -0.89
N GLN A 139 16.55 5.73 -0.86
CA GLN A 139 17.92 5.29 -1.08
C GLN A 139 18.12 4.84 -2.52
N LEU A 140 19.23 5.24 -3.14
CA LEU A 140 19.59 4.82 -4.49
C LEU A 140 20.84 3.93 -4.43
N VAL A 141 20.70 2.70 -4.92
CA VAL A 141 21.81 1.76 -5.15
C VAL A 141 22.06 1.70 -6.65
N THR A 142 23.29 1.98 -7.07
CA THR A 142 23.67 2.01 -8.48
C THR A 142 24.65 0.88 -8.79
N VAL A 143 24.36 0.09 -9.81
CA VAL A 143 25.25 -0.93 -10.36
C VAL A 143 25.41 -0.69 -11.86
N THR A 144 26.63 -0.82 -12.36
CA THR A 144 26.96 -0.52 -13.77
C THR A 144 27.01 -1.76 -14.65
N THR A 145 26.93 -2.96 -14.06
CA THR A 145 26.96 -4.23 -14.80
C THR A 145 25.75 -5.09 -14.47
N TRP A 146 25.33 -5.91 -15.45
CA TRP A 146 24.25 -6.87 -15.27
C TRP A 146 24.55 -7.92 -14.19
N ALA A 147 25.81 -8.38 -14.11
CA ALA A 147 26.22 -9.39 -13.14
C ALA A 147 26.11 -8.86 -11.71
N ASP A 148 26.53 -7.62 -11.46
CA ASP A 148 26.42 -7.00 -10.14
C ASP A 148 24.97 -6.77 -9.73
N GLY A 149 24.11 -6.40 -10.68
CA GLY A 149 22.66 -6.28 -10.43
C GLY A 149 22.02 -7.61 -10.04
N LEU A 150 22.37 -8.71 -10.70
CA LEU A 150 21.89 -10.04 -10.33
C LEU A 150 22.42 -10.51 -8.97
N ALA A 151 23.70 -10.23 -8.66
CA ALA A 151 24.29 -10.56 -7.37
C ALA A 151 23.58 -9.80 -6.25
N TYR A 152 23.32 -8.51 -6.44
CA TYR A 152 22.57 -7.70 -5.48
C TYR A 152 21.15 -8.24 -5.25
N LEU A 153 20.41 -8.55 -6.33
CA LEU A 153 19.04 -9.09 -6.23
C LEU A 153 18.97 -10.53 -5.66
N ALA A 154 20.12 -11.20 -5.49
CA ALA A 154 20.16 -12.47 -4.78
C ALA A 154 20.10 -12.27 -3.25
N ASP A 155 20.71 -11.20 -2.75
CA ASP A 155 20.89 -10.95 -1.33
C ASP A 155 19.91 -9.90 -0.78
N TYR A 156 19.47 -8.95 -1.63
CA TYR A 156 18.66 -7.80 -1.25
C TYR A 156 17.36 -7.73 -2.04
N ARG A 157 16.38 -7.03 -1.46
CA ARG A 157 15.05 -6.84 -2.05
C ARG A 157 14.70 -5.35 -2.15
N PRO A 158 15.03 -4.69 -3.28
CA PRO A 158 14.71 -3.28 -3.46
C PRO A 158 13.19 -3.07 -3.61
N SER A 159 12.74 -1.86 -3.30
CA SER A 159 11.36 -1.43 -3.48
C SER A 159 11.01 -1.22 -4.96
N LEU A 160 11.99 -0.89 -5.80
CA LEU A 160 11.83 -0.73 -7.26
C LEU A 160 13.16 -0.98 -7.97
N VAL A 161 13.10 -1.51 -9.19
CA VAL A 161 14.29 -1.67 -10.06
C VAL A 161 14.15 -0.82 -11.33
N VAL A 162 15.20 -0.08 -11.67
CA VAL A 162 15.35 0.63 -12.95
C VAL A 162 16.41 -0.08 -13.76
N ILE A 163 16.09 -0.53 -14.97
CA ILE A 163 16.96 -1.40 -15.77
C ILE A 163 17.22 -0.79 -17.14
N ASN A 164 18.50 -0.70 -17.50
CA ASN A 164 18.94 -0.56 -18.88
C ASN A 164 19.06 -1.95 -19.55
N PRO A 165 18.16 -2.33 -20.46
CA PRO A 165 18.13 -3.69 -21.03
C PRO A 165 19.39 -4.06 -21.83
N HIS A 166 20.16 -3.08 -22.32
CA HIS A 166 21.38 -3.36 -23.12
C HIS A 166 22.52 -3.98 -22.34
N LEU A 167 22.49 -3.84 -21.00
CA LEU A 167 23.50 -4.45 -20.14
C LEU A 167 23.34 -5.96 -20.04
N ALA A 168 22.15 -6.50 -20.36
CA ALA A 168 21.93 -7.93 -20.35
C ALA A 168 22.70 -8.63 -21.47
N PRO A 169 23.23 -9.85 -21.23
CA PRO A 169 23.97 -10.59 -22.23
C PRO A 169 23.13 -10.95 -23.46
N ASP A 170 21.82 -11.16 -23.26
CA ASP A 170 20.86 -11.41 -24.33
C ASP A 170 19.41 -11.04 -23.91
N SER A 171 18.48 -11.12 -24.86
CA SER A 171 17.06 -10.85 -24.60
C SER A 171 16.41 -11.88 -23.67
N GLN A 172 16.96 -13.10 -23.57
CA GLN A 172 16.42 -14.15 -22.73
C GLN A 172 16.73 -13.88 -21.25
N ALA A 173 17.94 -13.45 -20.93
CA ALA A 173 18.36 -13.04 -19.60
C ALA A 173 17.50 -11.87 -19.08
N ASN A 174 17.24 -10.86 -19.92
CA ASN A 174 16.30 -9.78 -19.62
C ASN A 174 14.91 -10.30 -19.26
N SER A 175 14.36 -11.18 -20.12
CA SER A 175 13.03 -11.75 -19.92
C SER A 175 12.93 -12.56 -18.62
N GLN A 176 13.97 -13.35 -18.30
CA GLN A 176 14.03 -14.15 -17.08
C GLN A 176 14.07 -13.29 -15.83
N LEU A 177 14.87 -12.21 -15.82
CA LEU A 177 14.94 -11.30 -14.69
C LEU A 177 13.59 -10.60 -14.46
N LEU A 178 13.01 -10.03 -15.51
CA LEU A 178 11.74 -9.31 -15.40
C LEU A 178 10.58 -10.25 -15.00
N SER A 179 10.58 -11.49 -15.49
CA SER A 179 9.65 -12.54 -15.02
C SER A 179 9.85 -12.82 -13.52
N ARG A 180 11.10 -12.94 -13.05
CA ARG A 180 11.40 -13.18 -11.62
C ARG A 180 10.95 -12.01 -10.74
N LEU A 181 11.17 -10.76 -11.18
CA LEU A 181 10.77 -9.56 -10.43
C LEU A 181 9.23 -9.42 -10.37
N SER A 182 8.54 -9.69 -11.47
CA SER A 182 7.07 -9.62 -11.55
C SER A 182 6.37 -10.77 -10.81
N GLN A 183 7.01 -11.94 -10.70
CA GLN A 183 6.50 -13.10 -9.97
C GLN A 183 6.87 -13.11 -8.49
N ALA A 184 7.74 -12.20 -8.02
CA ALA A 184 8.00 -12.03 -6.60
C ALA A 184 6.69 -11.72 -5.85
N SER A 185 6.63 -12.06 -4.56
CA SER A 185 5.45 -11.79 -3.72
C SER A 185 5.81 -10.90 -2.53
N PRO A 186 5.42 -9.60 -2.53
CA PRO A 186 4.80 -8.85 -3.63
C PRO A 186 5.72 -8.64 -4.85
N ALA A 187 5.13 -8.33 -6.01
CA ALA A 187 5.89 -8.06 -7.22
C ALA A 187 6.78 -6.82 -7.04
N ILE A 188 8.04 -6.89 -7.48
CA ILE A 188 8.94 -5.74 -7.48
C ILE A 188 8.67 -4.94 -8.75
N PRO A 189 8.20 -3.68 -8.66
CA PRO A 189 7.95 -2.85 -9.83
C PRO A 189 9.25 -2.59 -10.58
N THR A 190 9.16 -2.54 -11.91
CA THR A 190 10.33 -2.30 -12.77
C THR A 190 10.06 -1.19 -13.77
N ILE A 191 11.03 -0.28 -13.90
CA ILE A 191 11.13 0.71 -14.96
C ILE A 191 12.19 0.22 -15.95
N LEU A 192 11.86 0.20 -17.24
CA LEU A 192 12.79 -0.20 -18.30
C LEU A 192 13.20 1.01 -19.13
N PHE A 193 14.49 1.22 -19.36
CA PHE A 193 14.95 2.18 -20.35
C PHE A 193 14.80 1.65 -21.77
N THR A 194 14.53 2.54 -22.73
CA THR A 194 14.43 2.20 -24.15
C THR A 194 15.23 3.19 -25.00
N ASP A 195 15.75 2.75 -26.15
CA ASP A 195 16.47 3.65 -27.07
C ASP A 195 15.54 4.56 -27.87
N GLU A 196 14.31 4.12 -28.08
CA GLU A 196 13.32 4.83 -28.87
C GLU A 196 12.04 5.01 -28.07
N ASP A 197 11.44 6.19 -28.17
CA ASP A 197 10.06 6.42 -27.74
C ASP A 197 9.08 5.95 -28.83
N SER A 198 9.05 4.63 -29.06
CA SER A 198 8.16 4.01 -30.03
C SER A 198 7.15 3.09 -29.37
N TRP A 199 5.94 3.05 -29.92
CA TRP A 199 4.89 2.10 -29.50
C TRP A 199 5.39 0.65 -29.45
N ARG A 200 6.28 0.26 -30.39
CA ARG A 200 6.85 -1.10 -30.43
C ARG A 200 7.78 -1.37 -29.25
N ALA A 201 8.66 -0.41 -28.92
CA ALA A 201 9.55 -0.52 -27.77
C ALA A 201 8.74 -0.59 -26.45
N ARG A 202 7.72 0.27 -26.33
CA ARG A 202 6.80 0.26 -25.16
C ARG A 202 6.05 -1.08 -25.03
N LEU A 203 5.52 -1.62 -26.13
CA LEU A 203 4.82 -2.91 -26.12
C LEU A 203 5.76 -4.08 -25.79
N ALA A 204 7.00 -4.05 -26.29
CA ALA A 204 8.01 -5.05 -25.96
C ALA A 204 8.36 -5.01 -24.48
N ALA A 205 8.55 -3.83 -23.89
CA ALA A 205 8.80 -3.65 -22.47
C ALA A 205 7.66 -4.22 -21.60
N ILE A 206 6.41 -3.92 -21.94
CA ILE A 206 5.23 -4.45 -21.22
C ILE A 206 5.16 -5.97 -21.32
N ARG A 207 5.39 -6.55 -22.51
CA ARG A 207 5.40 -8.01 -22.71
C ARG A 207 6.48 -8.72 -21.91
N LEU A 208 7.57 -8.02 -21.62
CA LEU A 208 8.65 -8.52 -20.78
C LEU A 208 8.33 -8.39 -19.28
N GLY A 209 7.22 -7.76 -18.90
CA GLY A 209 6.80 -7.59 -17.50
C GLY A 209 7.16 -6.24 -16.88
N SER A 210 7.73 -5.31 -17.66
CA SER A 210 7.97 -3.94 -17.19
C SER A 210 6.64 -3.19 -17.01
N ARG A 211 6.53 -2.39 -15.94
CA ARG A 211 5.33 -1.58 -15.67
C ARG A 211 5.39 -0.21 -16.35
N VAL A 212 6.59 0.34 -16.53
CA VAL A 212 6.82 1.66 -17.13
C VAL A 212 8.08 1.61 -17.99
N SER A 213 8.07 2.29 -19.14
CA SER A 213 9.23 2.44 -20.00
C SER A 213 9.57 3.92 -20.20
N LEU A 214 10.85 4.27 -20.07
CA LEU A 214 11.36 5.63 -20.31
C LEU A 214 12.38 5.60 -21.46
N ALA A 215 12.18 6.43 -22.48
CA ALA A 215 13.09 6.51 -23.61
C ALA A 215 14.28 7.42 -23.30
N LYS A 216 15.49 7.00 -23.64
CA LYS A 216 16.70 7.82 -23.55
C LYS A 216 16.78 8.81 -24.73
N PRO A 217 17.34 10.02 -24.55
CA PRO A 217 17.89 10.56 -23.29
C PRO A 217 16.77 10.92 -22.31
N VAL A 218 16.98 10.59 -21.03
CA VAL A 218 16.03 10.81 -19.93
C VAL A 218 16.67 11.72 -18.88
N SER A 219 15.90 12.66 -18.31
CA SER A 219 16.39 13.50 -17.21
C SER A 219 16.21 12.83 -15.85
N GLY A 220 17.00 13.24 -14.86
CA GLY A 220 16.85 12.77 -13.48
C GLY A 220 15.43 12.96 -12.93
N ASP A 221 14.84 14.14 -13.18
CA ASP A 221 13.46 14.46 -12.77
C ASP A 221 12.42 13.50 -13.37
N GLN A 222 12.57 13.14 -14.65
CA GLN A 222 11.63 12.23 -15.32
C GLN A 222 11.68 10.83 -14.70
N VAL A 223 12.88 10.35 -14.35
CA VAL A 223 13.04 9.06 -13.68
C VAL A 223 12.45 9.11 -12.27
N TRP A 224 12.76 10.15 -11.49
CA TRP A 224 12.22 10.30 -10.13
C TRP A 224 10.71 10.44 -10.11
N GLN A 225 10.12 11.16 -11.05
CA GLN A 225 8.66 11.24 -11.20
C GLN A 225 8.06 9.85 -11.45
N ALA A 226 8.65 9.05 -12.35
CA ALA A 226 8.19 7.69 -12.64
C ALA A 226 8.36 6.73 -11.45
N ILE A 227 9.47 6.85 -10.70
CA ILE A 227 9.72 6.10 -9.47
C ILE A 227 8.64 6.45 -8.44
N SER A 228 8.43 7.74 -8.21
CA SER A 228 7.46 8.26 -7.26
C SER A 228 6.04 7.79 -7.58
N ASP A 229 5.62 7.88 -8.84
CA ASP A 229 4.29 7.44 -9.29
C ASP A 229 4.08 5.93 -9.08
N LEU A 230 5.12 5.12 -9.28
CA LEU A 230 5.05 3.67 -9.07
C LEU A 230 5.02 3.29 -7.59
N LEU A 231 5.83 3.95 -6.75
CA LEU A 231 5.88 3.67 -5.32
C LEU A 231 4.67 4.21 -4.56
N HIS A 232 4.15 5.40 -4.90
CA HIS A 232 2.92 5.92 -4.29
C HIS A 232 1.70 5.03 -4.54
N ARG A 233 1.68 4.29 -5.66
CA ARG A 233 0.66 3.27 -5.93
C ARG A 233 0.80 2.04 -5.01
N GLN A 234 2.01 1.72 -4.56
CA GLN A 234 2.29 0.59 -3.66
C GLN A 234 2.19 0.94 -2.18
N GLU A 235 2.73 2.08 -1.73
CA GLU A 235 2.75 2.49 -0.31
C GLU A 235 1.35 2.69 0.28
N ASN A 236 0.36 2.96 -0.58
CA ASN A 236 -1.03 3.06 -0.16
C ASN A 236 -1.66 1.70 0.19
N THR A 237 -0.96 0.58 0.33
CA THR A 237 -1.57 -0.71 0.75
C THR A 237 -1.71 -0.92 2.25
N GLN A 238 -1.36 0.04 3.12
CA GLN A 238 -1.82 0.00 4.52
C GLN A 238 -3.35 0.07 4.53
N ALA A 239 -3.98 -1.09 4.67
CA ALA A 239 -5.41 -1.27 4.73
C ALA A 239 -5.73 -2.30 5.80
N HIS A 240 -6.78 -2.06 6.56
CA HIS A 240 -7.31 -3.04 7.49
C HIS A 240 -8.34 -3.92 6.78
N VAL A 241 -8.09 -5.22 6.72
CA VAL A 241 -9.02 -6.20 6.15
C VAL A 241 -9.62 -7.03 7.27
N LEU A 242 -10.95 -7.06 7.35
CA LEU A 242 -11.70 -7.90 8.27
C LEU A 242 -12.12 -9.19 7.55
N ILE A 243 -11.69 -10.33 8.05
CA ILE A 243 -12.05 -11.65 7.54
C ILE A 243 -13.08 -12.28 8.47
N VAL A 244 -14.17 -12.81 7.92
CA VAL A 244 -15.21 -13.52 8.66
C VAL A 244 -15.44 -14.85 7.97
N ASP A 245 -14.97 -15.94 8.58
CA ASP A 245 -15.09 -17.30 8.06
C ASP A 245 -14.99 -18.27 9.26
N ASP A 246 -15.87 -19.25 9.38
CA ASP A 246 -15.86 -20.21 10.49
C ASP A 246 -14.81 -21.31 10.32
N ASP A 247 -14.24 -21.46 9.12
CA ASP A 247 -13.16 -22.40 8.83
C ASP A 247 -11.79 -21.83 9.23
N PRO A 248 -11.13 -22.36 10.30
CA PRO A 248 -9.82 -21.89 10.73
C PRO A 248 -8.71 -22.13 9.69
N VAL A 249 -8.88 -23.12 8.80
CA VAL A 249 -7.92 -23.40 7.73
C VAL A 249 -8.00 -22.30 6.68
N ALA A 250 -9.20 -21.91 6.27
CA ALA A 250 -9.43 -20.81 5.33
C ALA A 250 -8.84 -19.50 5.85
N ILE A 251 -9.10 -19.13 7.11
CA ILE A 251 -8.52 -17.93 7.75
C ILE A 251 -6.97 -17.97 7.69
N THR A 252 -6.38 -19.11 8.02
CA THR A 252 -4.92 -19.25 8.06
C THR A 252 -4.30 -19.04 6.68
N ILE A 253 -4.91 -19.60 5.64
CA ILE A 253 -4.47 -19.41 4.24
C ILE A 253 -4.65 -17.95 3.83
N LEU A 254 -5.82 -17.35 4.09
CA LEU A 254 -6.10 -15.95 3.74
C LEU A 254 -5.09 -14.99 4.38
N LYS A 255 -4.84 -15.13 5.70
CA LYS A 255 -3.83 -14.33 6.40
C LYS A 255 -2.45 -14.44 5.74
N ARG A 256 -2.04 -15.66 5.40
CA ARG A 256 -0.72 -15.90 4.81
C ARG A 256 -0.59 -15.36 3.39
N VAL A 257 -1.64 -15.46 2.59
CA VAL A 257 -1.68 -14.90 1.22
C VAL A 257 -1.64 -13.37 1.24
N LEU A 258 -2.32 -12.74 2.20
CA LEU A 258 -2.48 -11.29 2.27
C LEU A 258 -1.37 -10.56 3.03
N ALA A 259 -0.74 -11.20 4.02
CA ALA A 259 0.31 -10.59 4.85
C ALA A 259 1.48 -9.97 4.07
N PRO A 260 2.01 -10.59 2.97
CA PRO A 260 3.10 -9.99 2.20
C PRO A 260 2.77 -8.63 1.57
N TRP A 261 1.49 -8.27 1.44
CA TRP A 261 1.02 -7.08 0.74
C TRP A 261 0.86 -5.85 1.65
N GLY A 262 1.31 -5.95 2.91
CA GLY A 262 1.22 -4.85 3.89
C GLY A 262 -0.21 -4.60 4.40
N LEU A 263 -1.12 -5.55 4.18
CA LEU A 263 -2.49 -5.52 4.68
C LEU A 263 -2.49 -5.98 6.14
N ASP A 264 -3.13 -5.19 7.01
CA ASP A 264 -3.36 -5.58 8.39
C ASP A 264 -4.67 -6.38 8.48
N ILE A 265 -4.60 -7.58 9.08
CA ILE A 265 -5.68 -8.56 8.98
C ILE A 265 -6.27 -8.85 10.35
N THR A 266 -7.53 -8.45 10.55
CA THR A 266 -8.35 -8.95 11.66
C THR A 266 -9.21 -10.11 11.17
N ALA A 267 -9.25 -11.23 11.91
CA ALA A 267 -10.09 -12.37 11.55
C ALA A 267 -11.06 -12.74 12.67
N VAL A 268 -12.29 -13.07 12.29
CA VAL A 268 -13.40 -13.42 13.16
C VAL A 268 -13.95 -14.78 12.74
N GLN A 269 -13.83 -15.76 13.63
CA GLN A 269 -14.39 -17.11 13.41
C GLN A 269 -15.87 -17.21 13.77
N ASP A 270 -16.28 -16.48 14.81
CA ASP A 270 -17.65 -16.50 15.31
C ASP A 270 -18.43 -15.31 14.70
N PRO A 271 -19.38 -15.56 13.78
CA PRO A 271 -20.11 -14.49 13.10
C PRO A 271 -20.91 -13.61 14.07
N GLN A 272 -21.21 -14.07 15.30
CA GLN A 272 -21.89 -13.23 16.31
C GLN A 272 -21.02 -12.06 16.79
N LYS A 273 -19.68 -12.19 16.69
CA LYS A 273 -18.73 -11.13 17.06
C LYS A 273 -18.43 -10.16 15.91
N PHE A 274 -19.05 -10.37 14.74
CA PHE A 274 -18.81 -9.57 13.54
C PHE A 274 -18.96 -8.07 13.80
N TRP A 275 -20.07 -7.64 14.40
CA TRP A 275 -20.35 -6.21 14.58
C TRP A 275 -19.36 -5.54 15.54
N GLN A 276 -19.02 -6.22 16.63
CA GLN A 276 -18.03 -5.75 17.59
C GLN A 276 -16.65 -5.59 16.92
N ALA A 277 -16.24 -6.57 16.10
CA ALA A 277 -14.98 -6.50 15.36
C ALA A 277 -15.00 -5.41 14.29
N LEU A 278 -16.12 -5.23 13.59
CA LEU A 278 -16.29 -4.18 12.59
C LEU A 278 -16.08 -2.78 13.20
N GLU A 279 -16.70 -2.50 14.35
CA GLU A 279 -16.59 -1.22 15.04
C GLU A 279 -15.22 -1.00 15.70
N ALA A 280 -14.57 -2.07 16.16
CA ALA A 280 -13.24 -1.98 16.77
C ALA A 280 -12.11 -1.84 15.74
N THR A 281 -12.21 -2.53 14.61
CA THR A 281 -11.16 -2.56 13.58
C THR A 281 -11.30 -1.42 12.57
N ILE A 282 -12.52 -0.95 12.29
CA ILE A 282 -12.82 0.03 11.23
C ILE A 282 -12.12 -0.36 9.91
N PRO A 283 -12.47 -1.53 9.34
CA PRO A 283 -11.77 -2.07 8.18
C PRO A 283 -12.02 -1.24 6.91
N ASP A 284 -11.09 -1.33 5.96
CA ASP A 284 -11.21 -0.80 4.60
C ASP A 284 -11.87 -1.80 3.64
N LEU A 285 -11.91 -3.09 4.00
CA LEU A 285 -12.57 -4.15 3.24
C LEU A 285 -12.96 -5.32 4.15
N VAL A 286 -14.08 -5.97 3.85
CA VAL A 286 -14.53 -7.21 4.51
C VAL A 286 -14.45 -8.38 3.53
N ILE A 287 -13.81 -9.46 3.94
CA ILE A 287 -13.91 -10.78 3.30
C ILE A 287 -14.91 -11.60 4.12
N LEU A 288 -15.96 -12.09 3.49
CA LEU A 288 -17.09 -12.70 4.18
C LEU A 288 -17.41 -14.08 3.59
N ASP A 289 -17.36 -15.13 4.40
CA ASP A 289 -17.90 -16.43 3.98
C ASP A 289 -19.42 -16.33 3.81
N VAL A 290 -19.93 -16.97 2.77
CA VAL A 290 -21.36 -17.12 2.53
C VAL A 290 -21.99 -18.10 3.53
N GLN A 291 -21.32 -19.22 3.80
CA GLN A 291 -21.90 -20.34 4.54
C GLN A 291 -21.26 -20.49 5.92
N MET A 292 -21.85 -19.85 6.93
CA MET A 292 -21.41 -19.99 8.33
C MET A 292 -22.55 -20.54 9.20
N PRO A 293 -22.25 -21.30 10.27
CA PRO A 293 -23.25 -21.79 11.22
C PRO A 293 -23.99 -20.64 11.91
N GLY A 294 -25.32 -20.73 11.94
CA GLY A 294 -26.19 -19.82 12.69
C GLY A 294 -26.50 -18.50 11.99
N ILE A 295 -25.51 -17.83 11.40
CA ILE A 295 -25.67 -16.53 10.72
C ILE A 295 -25.14 -16.65 9.28
N ASN A 296 -25.95 -16.29 8.29
CA ASN A 296 -25.55 -16.32 6.89
C ASN A 296 -24.75 -15.05 6.50
N GLY A 297 -23.68 -15.20 5.72
CA GLY A 297 -22.91 -14.04 5.24
C GLY A 297 -23.73 -13.06 4.39
N ILE A 298 -24.74 -13.53 3.67
CA ILE A 298 -25.65 -12.68 2.89
C ILE A 298 -26.45 -11.76 3.82
N GLU A 299 -26.91 -12.27 4.96
CA GLU A 299 -27.65 -11.49 5.96
C GLU A 299 -26.75 -10.43 6.60
N LEU A 300 -25.51 -10.80 6.94
CA LEU A 300 -24.51 -9.84 7.45
C LEU A 300 -24.22 -8.72 6.43
N CYS A 301 -24.09 -9.06 5.15
CA CYS A 301 -23.88 -8.08 4.09
C CYS A 301 -25.06 -7.08 4.02
N GLN A 302 -26.29 -7.58 4.06
CA GLN A 302 -27.48 -6.73 4.06
C GLN A 302 -27.54 -5.82 5.30
N MET A 303 -27.16 -6.33 6.48
CA MET A 303 -27.05 -5.53 7.71
C MET A 303 -26.04 -4.39 7.54
N VAL A 304 -24.83 -4.68 7.04
CA VAL A 304 -23.80 -3.66 6.77
C VAL A 304 -24.30 -2.61 5.77
N ARG A 305 -24.99 -3.02 4.70
CA ARG A 305 -25.54 -2.12 3.68
C ARG A 305 -26.64 -1.21 4.20
N SER A 306 -27.37 -1.63 5.23
CA SER A 306 -28.43 -0.84 5.87
C SER A 306 -27.91 0.21 6.86
N ASP A 307 -26.67 0.09 7.36
CA ASP A 307 -26.07 1.07 8.27
C ASP A 307 -25.45 2.24 7.48
N PRO A 308 -25.85 3.50 7.73
CA PRO A 308 -25.30 4.68 7.05
C PRO A 308 -23.78 4.85 7.17
N ARG A 309 -23.16 4.34 8.25
CA ARG A 309 -21.71 4.42 8.50
C ARG A 309 -20.94 3.42 7.63
N TRP A 310 -21.51 2.25 7.38
CA TRP A 310 -20.82 1.12 6.74
C TRP A 310 -21.35 0.78 5.35
N GLY A 311 -22.40 1.45 4.87
CA GLY A 311 -23.05 1.13 3.59
C GLY A 311 -22.12 1.19 2.37
N ARG A 312 -20.97 1.87 2.48
CA ARG A 312 -19.95 1.98 1.43
C ARG A 312 -18.73 1.07 1.61
N LEU A 313 -18.66 0.32 2.72
CA LEU A 313 -17.55 -0.59 3.00
C LEU A 313 -17.49 -1.70 1.94
N PRO A 314 -16.38 -1.87 1.22
CA PRO A 314 -16.24 -2.96 0.27
C PRO A 314 -16.41 -4.34 0.91
N ILE A 315 -17.28 -5.18 0.35
CA ILE A 315 -17.51 -6.56 0.80
C ILE A 315 -17.21 -7.52 -0.35
N VAL A 316 -16.26 -8.42 -0.12
CA VAL A 316 -15.89 -9.50 -1.03
C VAL A 316 -16.34 -10.82 -0.43
N PHE A 317 -17.24 -11.53 -1.11
CA PHE A 317 -17.68 -12.84 -0.65
C PHE A 317 -16.66 -13.93 -0.94
N PHE A 318 -16.56 -14.89 -0.03
CA PHE A 318 -15.79 -16.11 -0.19
C PHE A 318 -16.76 -17.30 -0.19
N THR A 319 -16.81 -18.10 -1.27
CA THR A 319 -17.87 -19.10 -1.45
C THR A 319 -17.36 -20.41 -2.06
N ALA A 320 -17.86 -21.55 -1.61
CA ALA A 320 -17.57 -22.85 -2.24
C ALA A 320 -18.35 -23.10 -3.54
N SER A 321 -19.46 -22.39 -3.78
CA SER A 321 -20.32 -22.56 -4.97
C SER A 321 -20.25 -21.35 -5.88
N THR A 322 -20.17 -21.61 -7.19
CA THR A 322 -20.21 -20.62 -8.29
C THR A 322 -21.50 -20.71 -9.09
N GLU A 323 -22.54 -21.35 -8.56
CA GLU A 323 -23.84 -21.46 -9.21
C GLU A 323 -24.43 -20.07 -9.54
N PRO A 324 -24.96 -19.86 -10.76
CA PRO A 324 -25.47 -18.55 -11.20
C PRO A 324 -26.50 -17.90 -10.26
N ASP A 325 -27.38 -18.72 -9.66
CA ASP A 325 -28.42 -18.24 -8.74
C ASP A 325 -27.82 -17.71 -7.43
N LEU A 326 -26.76 -18.35 -6.93
CA LEU A 326 -26.05 -17.88 -5.74
C LEU A 326 -25.35 -16.56 -6.05
N VAL A 327 -24.61 -16.49 -7.15
CA VAL A 327 -23.89 -15.28 -7.57
C VAL A 327 -24.86 -14.09 -7.69
N THR A 328 -26.03 -14.33 -8.29
CA THR A 328 -27.08 -13.30 -8.42
C THR A 328 -27.55 -12.80 -7.05
N ARG A 329 -27.75 -13.70 -6.09
CA ARG A 329 -28.13 -13.33 -4.71
C ARG A 329 -27.04 -12.55 -3.98
N LEU A 330 -25.76 -12.90 -4.15
CA LEU A 330 -24.65 -12.18 -3.54
C LEU A 330 -24.64 -10.71 -3.99
N PHE A 331 -24.70 -10.47 -5.30
CA PHE A 331 -24.74 -9.11 -5.83
C PHE A 331 -26.02 -8.36 -5.44
N ALA A 332 -27.18 -9.03 -5.44
CA ALA A 332 -28.44 -8.42 -4.99
C ALA A 332 -28.41 -8.00 -3.50
N ALA A 333 -27.62 -8.68 -2.67
CA ALA A 333 -27.41 -8.31 -1.27
C ALA A 333 -26.45 -7.14 -1.08
N GLY A 334 -25.73 -6.72 -2.13
CA GLY A 334 -24.79 -5.60 -2.10
C GLY A 334 -23.31 -5.99 -2.09
N ALA A 335 -22.96 -7.21 -2.50
CA ALA A 335 -21.56 -7.61 -2.71
C ALA A 335 -20.85 -6.70 -3.74
N ASP A 336 -19.58 -6.38 -3.49
CA ASP A 336 -18.72 -5.69 -4.46
C ASP A 336 -17.98 -6.66 -5.38
N ASP A 337 -17.70 -7.86 -4.90
CA ASP A 337 -17.03 -8.94 -5.63
C ASP A 337 -17.26 -10.29 -4.92
N PHE A 338 -16.84 -11.38 -5.57
CA PHE A 338 -16.77 -12.70 -4.94
C PHE A 338 -15.56 -13.48 -5.41
N VAL A 339 -15.09 -14.42 -4.58
CA VAL A 339 -14.00 -15.36 -4.88
C VAL A 339 -14.46 -16.77 -4.52
N SER A 340 -14.24 -17.72 -5.42
CA SER A 340 -14.57 -19.12 -5.20
C SER A 340 -13.49 -19.84 -4.39
N LYS A 341 -13.89 -20.73 -3.47
CA LYS A 341 -13.03 -21.75 -2.87
C LYS A 341 -12.77 -22.84 -3.94
N PRO A 342 -11.54 -23.40 -4.08
CA PRO A 342 -10.35 -23.18 -3.23
C PRO A 342 -9.64 -21.85 -3.50
N ILE A 343 -8.88 -21.38 -2.50
CA ILE A 343 -8.19 -20.08 -2.55
C ILE A 343 -7.12 -20.11 -3.64
N ILE A 344 -7.20 -19.20 -4.61
CA ILE A 344 -6.12 -18.95 -5.58
C ILE A 344 -5.47 -17.62 -5.20
N GLY A 345 -4.32 -17.69 -4.54
CA GLY A 345 -3.68 -16.52 -3.92
C GLY A 345 -3.56 -15.29 -4.83
N PRO A 346 -2.99 -15.40 -6.05
CA PRO A 346 -2.85 -14.27 -6.97
C PRO A 346 -4.18 -13.65 -7.40
N GLU A 347 -5.21 -14.46 -7.62
CA GLU A 347 -6.55 -13.97 -7.98
C GLU A 347 -7.16 -13.20 -6.80
N LEU A 348 -7.14 -13.80 -5.62
CA LEU A 348 -7.67 -13.20 -4.40
C LEU A 348 -7.02 -11.84 -4.12
N VAL A 349 -5.69 -11.79 -4.13
CA VAL A 349 -4.93 -10.55 -3.91
C VAL A 349 -5.31 -9.51 -4.94
N THR A 350 -5.30 -9.88 -6.23
CA THR A 350 -5.62 -8.94 -7.32
C THR A 350 -7.00 -8.34 -7.13
N ARG A 351 -8.00 -9.15 -6.78
CA ARG A 351 -9.36 -8.65 -6.51
C ARG A 351 -9.38 -7.72 -5.32
N ILE A 352 -8.79 -8.10 -4.18
CA ILE A 352 -8.79 -7.27 -2.96
C ILE A 352 -8.08 -5.94 -3.19
N LEU A 353 -6.88 -5.95 -3.76
CA LEU A 353 -6.12 -4.73 -4.03
C LEU A 353 -6.87 -3.81 -5.00
N ASN A 354 -7.46 -4.36 -6.07
CA ASN A 354 -8.27 -3.56 -7.00
C ASN A 354 -9.50 -2.94 -6.31
N ARG A 355 -10.14 -3.64 -5.37
CA ARG A 355 -11.28 -3.09 -4.61
C ARG A 355 -10.85 -1.99 -3.67
N LEU A 356 -9.75 -2.19 -2.95
CA LEU A 356 -9.16 -1.18 -2.07
C LEU A 356 -8.73 0.06 -2.87
N GLU A 357 -8.00 -0.11 -3.97
CA GLU A 357 -7.55 0.97 -4.84
C GLU A 357 -8.73 1.76 -5.42
N ARG A 358 -9.75 1.06 -5.95
CA ARG A 358 -10.96 1.73 -6.49
C ARG A 358 -11.69 2.52 -5.43
N THR A 359 -11.84 1.97 -4.23
CA THR A 359 -12.53 2.63 -3.11
C THR A 359 -11.75 3.87 -2.68
N ARG A 360 -10.42 3.76 -2.57
CA ARG A 360 -9.53 4.89 -2.28
C ARG A 360 -9.58 5.95 -3.37
N LEU A 361 -9.58 5.56 -4.65
CA LEU A 361 -9.68 6.51 -5.77
C LEU A 361 -11.01 7.26 -5.71
N LEU A 362 -12.14 6.55 -5.55
CA LEU A 362 -13.46 7.18 -5.44
C LEU A 362 -13.55 8.10 -4.22
N ARG A 363 -12.97 7.68 -3.09
CA ARG A 363 -12.87 8.50 -1.88
C ARG A 363 -12.01 9.73 -2.11
N SER A 364 -10.84 9.58 -2.72
CA SER A 364 -9.93 10.67 -3.04
C SER A 364 -10.60 11.68 -3.98
N LEU A 365 -11.23 11.23 -5.06
CA LEU A 365 -11.97 12.10 -6.00
C LEU A 365 -13.13 12.86 -5.32
N ALA A 366 -13.72 12.28 -4.28
CA ALA A 366 -14.81 12.91 -3.54
C ALA A 366 -14.33 13.82 -2.39
N GLU A 367 -13.17 13.52 -1.79
CA GLU A 367 -12.71 14.11 -0.52
C GLU A 367 -11.46 14.98 -0.64
N THR A 368 -10.68 14.87 -1.73
CA THR A 368 -9.42 15.62 -1.92
C THR A 368 -9.49 16.62 -3.06
N ASP A 369 -8.59 17.60 -3.04
CA ASP A 369 -8.36 18.53 -4.15
C ASP A 369 -7.42 17.87 -5.18
N PRO A 370 -7.79 17.84 -6.47
CA PRO A 370 -7.07 17.06 -7.49
C PRO A 370 -5.66 17.57 -7.79
N LEU A 371 -5.37 18.85 -7.52
CA LEU A 371 -4.04 19.40 -7.74
C LEU A 371 -3.11 19.11 -6.56
N THR A 372 -3.58 19.38 -5.35
CA THR A 372 -2.73 19.41 -4.15
C THR A 372 -2.75 18.10 -3.35
N GLY A 373 -3.75 17.23 -3.56
CA GLY A 373 -3.90 15.94 -2.85
C GLY A 373 -4.31 16.06 -1.38
N ILE A 374 -4.45 17.28 -0.85
CA ILE A 374 -5.01 17.55 0.49
C ILE A 374 -6.54 17.55 0.45
N PHE A 375 -7.21 17.65 1.60
CA PHE A 375 -8.67 17.62 1.61
C PHE A 375 -9.26 18.75 0.77
N ASN A 376 -10.39 18.47 0.11
CA ASN A 376 -11.17 19.53 -0.52
C ASN A 376 -12.05 20.24 0.51
N ARG A 377 -12.59 21.39 0.10
CA ARG A 377 -13.49 22.21 0.90
C ARG A 377 -14.64 21.42 1.54
N ARG A 378 -15.27 20.51 0.79
CA ARG A 378 -16.41 19.73 1.29
C ARG A 378 -16.00 18.82 2.44
N LYS A 379 -14.89 18.08 2.30
CA LYS A 379 -14.41 17.18 3.35
C LYS A 379 -13.95 17.93 4.58
N ALA A 380 -13.27 19.07 4.39
CA ALA A 380 -12.83 19.92 5.49
C ALA A 380 -14.01 20.39 6.34
N GLN A 381 -15.10 20.85 5.71
CA GLN A 381 -16.30 21.28 6.42
C GLN A 381 -16.88 20.16 7.30
N GLU A 382 -17.06 18.96 6.73
CA GLU A 382 -17.57 17.78 7.47
C GLU A 382 -16.70 17.43 8.70
N MET A 383 -15.38 17.43 8.53
CA MET A 383 -14.45 17.10 9.62
C MET A 383 -14.43 18.18 10.70
N LEU A 384 -14.43 19.45 10.32
CA LEU A 384 -14.37 20.57 11.27
C LEU A 384 -15.66 20.69 12.08
N GLU A 385 -16.82 20.50 11.46
CA GLU A 385 -18.11 20.44 12.19
C GLU A 385 -18.10 19.33 13.25
N LYS A 386 -17.55 18.14 12.90
CA LYS A 386 -17.36 17.04 13.86
C LYS A 386 -16.40 17.43 14.98
N PHE A 387 -15.25 18.02 14.66
CA PHE A 387 -14.24 18.39 15.65
C PHE A 387 -14.70 19.50 16.60
N ILE A 388 -15.52 20.45 16.13
CA ILE A 388 -16.13 21.45 17.00
C ILE A 388 -17.10 20.79 17.99
N GLY A 389 -17.90 19.82 17.53
CA GLY A 389 -18.77 19.03 18.42
C GLY A 389 -17.98 18.25 19.49
N LEU A 390 -16.84 17.65 19.11
CA LEU A 390 -15.94 16.98 20.06
C LEU A 390 -15.29 17.97 21.03
N ALA A 391 -14.82 19.12 20.54
CA ALA A 391 -14.19 20.16 21.34
C ALA A 391 -15.14 20.69 22.41
N GLN A 392 -16.41 20.86 22.04
CA GLN A 392 -17.47 21.24 22.97
C GLN A 392 -17.73 20.15 24.02
N ALA A 393 -17.80 18.87 23.62
CA ALA A 393 -18.08 17.76 24.52
C ALA A 393 -16.95 17.49 25.51
N GLU A 394 -15.70 17.61 25.06
CA GLU A 394 -14.50 17.29 25.86
C GLU A 394 -13.84 18.52 26.51
N THR A 395 -14.40 19.71 26.30
CA THR A 395 -13.84 21.00 26.76
C THR A 395 -12.38 21.19 26.30
N GLN A 396 -12.12 20.84 25.04
CA GLN A 396 -10.81 20.99 24.39
C GLN A 396 -10.81 22.22 23.47
N PRO A 397 -9.68 22.95 23.34
CA PRO A 397 -9.59 24.02 22.37
C PRO A 397 -9.54 23.45 20.94
N LEU A 398 -9.96 24.25 19.97
CA LEU A 398 -9.73 23.98 18.56
C LEU A 398 -9.30 25.27 17.87
N SER A 399 -8.17 25.23 17.17
CA SER A 399 -7.72 26.36 16.35
C SER A 399 -8.15 26.16 14.91
N LEU A 400 -8.84 27.14 14.33
CA LEU A 400 -9.14 27.24 12.91
C LEU A 400 -8.22 28.28 12.28
N VAL A 401 -7.56 27.92 11.18
CA VAL A 401 -6.62 28.81 10.48
C VAL A 401 -7.04 28.99 9.03
N MET A 402 -7.14 30.25 8.61
CA MET A 402 -7.21 30.64 7.21
C MET A 402 -5.83 31.05 6.73
N LEU A 403 -5.33 30.43 5.66
CA LEU A 403 -4.03 30.72 5.08
C LEU A 403 -4.18 31.07 3.61
N ASP A 404 -3.44 32.07 3.15
CA ASP A 404 -3.45 32.50 1.75
C ASP A 404 -2.05 32.87 1.27
N LEU A 405 -1.68 32.41 0.07
CA LEU A 405 -0.37 32.65 -0.53
C LEU A 405 -0.23 34.11 -0.98
N ASP A 406 0.83 34.76 -0.47
CA ASP A 406 1.05 36.18 -0.74
C ASP A 406 1.42 36.42 -2.21
N HIS A 407 0.74 37.38 -2.83
CA HIS A 407 0.99 37.80 -4.21
C HIS A 407 0.89 36.66 -5.25
N PHE A 408 0.13 35.59 -4.97
CA PHE A 408 0.10 34.40 -5.83
C PHE A 408 -0.38 34.69 -7.26
N LYS A 409 -1.32 35.63 -7.44
CA LYS A 409 -1.67 36.13 -8.79
C LYS A 409 -0.45 36.64 -9.58
N GLN A 410 0.47 37.38 -8.93
CA GLN A 410 1.69 37.87 -9.59
C GLN A 410 2.64 36.73 -9.95
N VAL A 411 2.67 35.66 -9.14
CA VAL A 411 3.43 34.44 -9.44
C VAL A 411 2.90 33.81 -10.73
N ASN A 412 1.58 33.63 -10.86
CA ASN A 412 0.96 33.11 -12.08
C ASN A 412 1.21 34.01 -13.29
N ASP A 413 1.00 35.32 -13.14
CA ASP A 413 1.13 36.28 -14.23
C ASP A 413 2.58 36.39 -14.73
N ARG A 414 3.59 36.19 -13.86
CA ARG A 414 5.01 36.30 -14.21
C ARG A 414 5.66 34.98 -14.62
N TYR A 415 5.43 33.92 -13.86
CA TYR A 415 6.13 32.64 -14.02
C TYR A 415 5.28 31.56 -14.69
N GLY A 416 4.00 31.84 -14.96
CA GLY A 416 3.07 30.92 -15.57
C GLY A 416 2.29 30.08 -14.55
N HIS A 417 1.15 29.56 -15.00
CA HIS A 417 0.25 28.77 -14.16
C HIS A 417 0.86 27.45 -13.67
N SER A 418 1.75 26.82 -14.47
CA SER A 418 2.45 25.59 -14.06
C SER A 418 3.36 25.84 -12.85
N SER A 419 4.08 26.97 -12.80
CA SER A 419 4.86 27.38 -11.64
C SER A 419 3.99 27.72 -10.43
N GLY A 420 2.81 28.32 -10.64
CA GLY A 420 1.83 28.51 -9.58
C GLY A 420 1.31 27.18 -9.00
N ASP A 421 1.01 26.22 -9.87
CA ASP A 421 0.60 24.87 -9.47
C ASP A 421 1.69 24.17 -8.64
N GLN A 422 2.96 24.30 -9.04
CA GLN A 422 4.09 23.79 -8.25
C GLN A 422 4.16 24.41 -6.85
N VAL A 423 3.93 25.73 -6.74
CA VAL A 423 3.88 26.42 -5.45
C VAL A 423 2.73 25.89 -4.58
N LEU A 424 1.54 25.70 -5.15
CA LEU A 424 0.39 25.15 -4.43
C LEU A 424 0.67 23.74 -3.90
N VAL A 425 1.22 22.87 -4.75
CA VAL A 425 1.60 21.50 -4.38
C VAL A 425 2.67 21.48 -3.29
N ALA A 426 3.72 22.31 -3.42
CA ALA A 426 4.78 22.39 -2.44
C ALA A 426 4.29 22.90 -1.08
N THR A 427 3.38 23.89 -1.09
CA THR A 427 2.77 24.44 0.13
C THR A 427 1.91 23.38 0.83
N ALA A 428 1.06 22.68 0.07
CA ALA A 428 0.21 21.61 0.59
C ALA A 428 1.02 20.47 1.24
N ARG A 429 2.11 20.04 0.58
CA ARG A 429 3.04 19.04 1.13
C ARG A 429 3.70 19.53 2.41
N LEU A 430 4.20 20.76 2.41
CA LEU A 430 4.85 21.33 3.58
C LEU A 430 3.92 21.44 4.79
N LEU A 431 2.66 21.81 4.57
CA LEU A 431 1.63 21.82 5.60
C LEU A 431 1.38 20.41 6.16
N ARG A 432 1.16 19.41 5.31
CA ARG A 432 0.95 18.02 5.76
C ARG A 432 2.14 17.45 6.53
N GLN A 433 3.37 17.76 6.12
CA GLN A 433 4.58 17.27 6.79
C GLN A 433 4.85 17.96 8.14
N SER A 434 4.36 19.18 8.33
CA SER A 434 4.63 19.98 9.53
C SER A 434 3.50 19.91 10.57
N LEU A 435 2.32 19.46 10.17
CA LEU A 435 1.14 19.31 11.01
C LEU A 435 0.91 17.83 11.37
N ARG A 436 0.05 17.56 12.36
CA ARG A 436 -0.18 16.18 12.83
C ARG A 436 -1.12 15.45 11.86
N PRO A 437 -1.04 14.10 11.78
CA PRO A 437 -1.93 13.32 10.91
C PRO A 437 -3.43 13.54 11.20
N GLU A 438 -3.81 13.86 12.44
CA GLU A 438 -5.18 14.16 12.84
C GLU A 438 -5.64 15.60 12.52
N ASP A 439 -4.72 16.51 12.21
CA ASP A 439 -5.07 17.89 11.86
C ASP A 439 -5.73 17.95 10.48
N VAL A 440 -6.78 18.78 10.34
CA VAL A 440 -7.44 19.01 9.05
C VAL A 440 -6.57 19.94 8.24
N VAL A 441 -6.16 19.55 7.03
CA VAL A 441 -5.47 20.42 6.06
C VAL A 441 -6.20 20.33 4.73
N ALA A 442 -6.72 21.45 4.26
CA ALA A 442 -7.57 21.49 3.08
C ALA A 442 -7.28 22.68 2.16
N ARG A 443 -7.47 22.50 0.86
CA ARG A 443 -7.51 23.60 -0.10
C ARG A 443 -8.94 24.14 -0.14
N TRP A 444 -9.11 25.38 0.29
CA TRP A 444 -10.43 26.00 0.43
C TRP A 444 -10.93 26.60 -0.89
N GLY A 445 -10.01 27.17 -1.67
CA GLY A 445 -10.25 27.67 -3.03
C GLY A 445 -9.01 28.36 -3.58
N GLY A 446 -8.75 28.29 -4.89
CA GLY A 446 -7.64 29.02 -5.52
C GLY A 446 -6.29 28.87 -4.80
N GLU A 447 -5.88 29.93 -4.11
CA GLU A 447 -4.63 30.08 -3.33
C GLU A 447 -4.81 29.99 -1.80
N GLU A 448 -6.04 29.68 -1.35
CA GLU A 448 -6.47 29.63 0.04
C GLU A 448 -6.46 28.20 0.60
N PHE A 449 -6.01 28.07 1.84
CA PHE A 449 -5.95 26.84 2.61
C PHE A 449 -6.69 27.02 3.94
N LEU A 450 -7.46 26.00 4.34
CA LEU A 450 -8.13 25.93 5.63
C LEU A 450 -7.52 24.82 6.47
N ILE A 451 -7.17 25.14 7.71
CA ILE A 451 -6.55 24.20 8.65
C ILE A 451 -7.35 24.16 9.95
N GLY A 452 -7.54 22.99 10.54
CA GLY A 452 -8.13 22.83 11.87
C GLY A 452 -7.31 21.92 12.75
N MET A 453 -6.99 22.39 13.96
CA MET A 453 -6.15 21.69 14.91
C MET A 453 -6.93 21.43 16.20
N TYR A 454 -7.44 20.20 16.34
CA TYR A 454 -8.17 19.77 17.54
C TYR A 454 -7.22 19.61 18.74
N GLY A 455 -7.62 20.08 19.91
CA GLY A 455 -6.84 20.04 21.15
C GLY A 455 -5.68 21.04 21.21
N LEU A 456 -5.61 21.99 20.27
CA LEU A 456 -4.57 23.04 20.24
C LEU A 456 -5.21 24.43 20.25
N GLY A 457 -4.72 25.29 21.16
CA GLY A 457 -5.06 26.72 21.21
C GLY A 457 -4.26 27.57 20.22
N ALA A 458 -4.67 28.82 20.05
CA ALA A 458 -4.20 29.73 19.02
C ALA A 458 -2.69 29.98 19.09
N GLU A 459 -2.12 30.15 20.28
CA GLU A 459 -0.68 30.39 20.47
C GLU A 459 0.16 29.25 19.88
N THR A 460 -0.25 28.00 20.12
CA THR A 460 0.46 26.82 19.58
C THR A 460 0.25 26.69 18.08
N ALA A 461 -0.95 27.00 17.59
CA ALA A 461 -1.24 27.00 16.15
C ALA A 461 -0.41 28.06 15.39
N VAL A 462 -0.26 29.26 15.95
CA VAL A 462 0.60 30.33 15.42
C VAL A 462 2.05 29.84 15.34
N ALA A 463 2.61 29.34 16.44
CA ALA A 463 4.00 28.87 16.44
C ALA A 463 4.28 27.77 15.40
N ARG A 464 3.33 26.83 15.21
CA ARG A 464 3.43 25.79 14.17
C ARG A 464 3.40 26.39 12.76
N LEU A 465 2.53 27.37 12.52
CA LEU A 465 2.40 27.99 11.21
C LEU A 465 3.55 28.95 10.89
N GLU A 466 4.13 29.63 11.89
CA GLU A 466 5.35 30.41 11.71
C GLU A 466 6.52 29.53 11.27
N PHE A 467 6.64 28.32 11.83
CA PHE A 467 7.63 27.35 11.37
C PHE A 467 7.41 26.92 9.91
N VAL A 468 6.15 26.72 9.50
CA VAL A 468 5.80 26.41 8.11
C VAL A 468 6.12 27.60 7.19
N LEU A 469 5.84 28.82 7.64
CA LEU A 469 6.13 30.05 6.91
C LEU A 469 7.64 30.22 6.67
N GLU A 470 8.46 29.97 7.69
CA GLU A 470 9.92 30.03 7.58
C GLU A 470 10.46 29.06 6.52
N LYS A 471 9.94 27.83 6.53
CA LYS A 471 10.33 26.82 5.54
C LYS A 471 9.87 27.19 4.13
N LEU A 472 8.68 27.75 3.97
CA LEU A 472 8.20 28.14 2.65
C LEU A 472 8.99 29.32 2.08
N ARG A 473 9.21 30.37 2.90
CA ARG A 473 9.87 31.60 2.43
C ARG A 473 11.35 31.40 2.06
N THR A 474 12.00 30.42 2.68
CA THR A 474 13.40 30.06 2.37
C THR A 474 13.51 29.12 1.18
N ARG A 475 12.42 28.46 0.78
CA ARG A 475 12.38 27.57 -0.38
C ARG A 475 12.48 28.35 -1.69
N GLN A 476 13.36 27.88 -2.57
CA GLN A 476 13.49 28.41 -3.93
C GLN A 476 12.65 27.58 -4.90
N PHE A 477 11.93 28.29 -5.77
CA PHE A 477 11.16 27.74 -6.88
C PHE A 477 11.83 28.17 -8.18
N THR A 478 11.80 27.29 -9.18
CA THR A 478 12.38 27.56 -10.50
C THR A 478 11.27 27.51 -11.54
N SER A 479 11.10 28.59 -12.30
CA SER A 479 10.13 28.64 -13.41
C SER A 479 10.58 27.80 -14.61
N GLU A 480 9.67 27.56 -15.57
CA GLU A 480 10.01 26.88 -16.84
C GLU A 480 11.11 27.59 -17.63
N GLN A 481 11.28 28.90 -17.42
CA GLN A 481 12.31 29.72 -18.07
C GLN A 481 13.62 29.78 -17.26
N GLY A 482 13.71 29.06 -16.14
CA GLY A 482 14.89 29.02 -15.28
C GLY A 482 15.00 30.19 -14.29
N GLU A 483 14.01 31.10 -14.21
CA GLU A 483 14.00 32.15 -13.18
C GLU A 483 13.76 31.55 -11.79
N ILE A 484 14.59 31.90 -10.83
CA ILE A 484 14.44 31.50 -9.42
C ILE A 484 13.62 32.54 -8.67
N PHE A 485 12.63 32.11 -7.90
CA PHE A 485 11.78 32.95 -7.07
C PHE A 485 11.43 32.29 -5.74
N GLN A 486 10.85 33.08 -4.82
CA GLN A 486 10.42 32.64 -3.50
C GLN A 486 9.01 33.17 -3.24
N VAL A 487 8.28 32.51 -2.35
CA VAL A 487 6.91 32.86 -2.00
C VAL A 487 6.73 32.80 -0.49
N SER A 488 5.75 33.55 0.04
CA SER A 488 5.32 33.51 1.44
C SER A 488 3.81 33.32 1.53
N PHE A 489 3.29 33.20 2.75
CA PHE A 489 1.85 33.26 2.99
C PHE A 489 1.54 34.18 4.16
N SER A 490 0.29 34.63 4.20
CA SER A 490 -0.31 35.24 5.37
C SER A 490 -1.35 34.28 5.96
N ALA A 491 -1.50 34.27 7.29
CA ALA A 491 -2.49 33.42 7.95
C ALA A 491 -3.19 34.13 9.12
N GLY A 492 -4.47 33.83 9.31
CA GLY A 492 -5.29 34.27 10.43
C GLY A 492 -5.82 33.09 11.23
N VAL A 493 -5.65 33.13 12.55
CA VAL A 493 -6.02 32.05 13.49
C VAL A 493 -7.18 32.50 14.38
N ALA A 494 -8.22 31.67 14.51
CA ALA A 494 -9.32 31.83 15.47
C ALA A 494 -9.41 30.58 16.36
N GLU A 495 -9.70 30.77 17.65
CA GLU A 495 -9.80 29.66 18.61
C GLU A 495 -11.23 29.45 19.09
N PHE A 496 -11.67 28.20 19.06
CA PHE A 496 -12.88 27.75 19.73
C PHE A 496 -12.60 27.50 21.22
N PRO A 497 -13.49 27.94 22.14
CA PRO A 497 -14.76 28.63 21.90
C PRO A 497 -14.66 30.17 21.94
N HIS A 498 -13.45 30.73 22.09
CA HIS A 498 -13.23 32.15 22.39
C HIS A 498 -13.67 33.09 21.25
N GLN A 499 -13.33 32.76 20.00
CA GLN A 499 -13.63 33.58 18.82
C GLN A 499 -14.79 33.04 17.96
N GLY A 500 -15.47 31.98 18.42
CA GLY A 500 -16.61 31.42 17.71
C GLY A 500 -17.12 30.15 18.37
N GLN A 501 -18.41 29.88 18.20
CA GLN A 501 -19.08 28.69 18.76
C GLN A 501 -19.44 27.66 17.68
N ASP A 502 -19.31 28.03 16.41
CA ASP A 502 -19.58 27.19 15.26
C ASP A 502 -18.55 27.46 14.15
N LEU A 503 -18.54 26.60 13.12
CA LEU A 503 -17.56 26.71 12.04
C LEU A 503 -17.65 28.06 11.30
N MET A 504 -18.87 28.59 11.14
CA MET A 504 -19.08 29.84 10.38
C MET A 504 -18.57 31.07 11.12
N SER A 505 -18.74 31.13 12.44
CA SER A 505 -18.22 32.20 13.30
C SER A 505 -16.70 32.15 13.38
N LEU A 506 -16.11 30.96 13.62
CA LEU A 506 -14.66 30.78 13.60
C LEU A 506 -14.04 31.15 12.25
N TYR A 507 -14.67 30.71 11.14
CA TYR A 507 -14.23 31.02 9.78
C TYR A 507 -14.17 32.53 9.55
N ARG A 508 -15.23 33.26 9.95
CA ARG A 508 -15.30 34.72 9.80
C ARG A 508 -14.16 35.40 10.56
N THR A 509 -13.93 35.01 11.80
CA THR A 509 -12.87 35.63 12.62
C THR A 509 -11.48 35.29 12.10
N ALA A 510 -11.25 34.06 11.62
CA ALA A 510 -9.99 33.69 10.98
C ALA A 510 -9.74 34.49 9.68
N ASP A 511 -10.78 34.70 8.87
CA ASP A 511 -10.72 35.50 7.63
C ASP A 511 -10.44 36.99 7.91
N GLU A 512 -11.13 37.59 8.89
CA GLU A 512 -10.86 38.97 9.33
C GLU A 512 -9.42 39.15 9.84
N THR A 513 -8.90 38.13 10.54
CA THR A 513 -7.53 38.13 11.06
C THR A 513 -6.51 37.97 9.92
N LEU A 514 -6.79 37.13 8.93
CA LEU A 514 -5.99 37.00 7.72
C LEU A 514 -5.95 38.32 6.94
N TYR A 515 -7.09 39.00 6.83
CA TYR A 515 -7.15 40.32 6.20
C TYR A 515 -6.24 41.33 6.92
N ALA A 516 -6.24 41.33 8.26
CA ALA A 516 -5.32 42.16 9.05
C ALA A 516 -3.84 41.78 8.83
N ALA A 517 -3.52 40.48 8.73
CA ALA A 517 -2.16 40.02 8.41
C ALA A 517 -1.69 40.51 7.04
N LYS A 518 -2.57 40.48 6.03
CA LYS A 518 -2.27 41.03 4.70
C LYS A 518 -2.10 42.55 4.73
N ALA A 519 -2.92 43.27 5.50
CA ALA A 519 -2.82 44.72 5.66
C ALA A 519 -1.55 45.16 6.40
N ASN A 520 -1.07 44.36 7.35
CA ASN A 520 0.14 44.60 8.13
C ASN A 520 1.44 44.23 7.39
N GLY A 521 1.41 44.09 6.07
CA GLY A 521 2.61 43.85 5.25
C GLY A 521 2.84 42.42 4.80
N ARG A 522 1.86 41.51 5.01
CA ARG A 522 1.93 40.09 4.60
C ARG A 522 3.05 39.29 5.28
N ASN A 523 3.30 38.03 4.85
CA ASN A 523 4.37 37.17 5.35
C ASN A 523 4.36 37.03 6.88
N GLN A 524 3.18 36.78 7.45
CA GLN A 524 3.00 36.69 8.89
C GLN A 524 1.76 35.88 9.26
N VAL A 525 1.77 35.35 10.48
CA VAL A 525 0.65 34.62 11.08
C VAL A 525 0.13 35.44 12.24
N LEU A 526 -1.16 35.78 12.24
CA LEU A 526 -1.79 36.51 13.34
C LEU A 526 -2.87 35.64 14.00
N ALA A 527 -2.98 35.75 15.32
CA ALA A 527 -4.12 35.24 16.07
C ALA A 527 -5.14 36.36 16.29
N ALA A 528 -6.41 36.00 16.25
CA ALA A 528 -7.50 36.88 16.63
C ALA A 528 -7.33 37.28 18.10
N ASN A 529 -7.54 38.56 18.39
CA ASN A 529 -7.50 39.05 19.76
C ASN A 529 -8.61 38.39 20.58
N VAL A 530 -8.30 38.03 21.83
CA VAL A 530 -9.27 37.53 22.82
C VAL A 530 -10.07 38.67 23.40
#